data_AF-A0A2A4NEX1-F1
#
_entry.id   AF-A0A2A4NEX1-F1
#
_cell.length_a   1.000
_cell.length_b   1.000
_cell.length_c   1.000
_cell.angle_alpha   90.00
_cell.angle_beta   90.00
_cell.angle_gamma   90.00
#
_symmetry.space_group_name_H-M   'P 1'
#
loop_
_entity.id
_entity.type
_entity.pdbx_description
1 polymer ?
#
loop_
_entity_poly.entity_id
_entity_poly.type
_entity_poly.pdbx_seq_one_letter_code
_entity_poly.pdbx_strand_id
1 'polypeptide(L)'
;MTQGKKITDLSYLKEMSENDNSIIGEMIDIFLEQIPEFEDEISKSFETQNWQELGAVAHKAKSSVRTMGMEKSGDCLEQLEHLSKGNLKFELQLKKEKGIEFSPQDEKNWSNVKNETMNDNELKLIPVFVEEFLAQCSLAATELKETLKQL
;
A
#
# COMPACT_ATOMS: atom_id res chain seq x y z
N MET A 1 -7.03 -26.87 -17.56
CA MET A 1 -5.73 -26.19 -17.50
C MET A 1 -5.95 -24.82 -16.87
N THR A 2 -5.90 -24.72 -15.55
CA THR A 2 -5.92 -23.42 -14.88
C THR A 2 -4.47 -22.93 -14.83
N GLN A 3 -4.06 -22.18 -15.85
CA GLN A 3 -2.86 -21.36 -15.77
C GLN A 3 -3.00 -20.51 -14.50
N GLY A 4 -2.08 -20.69 -13.54
CA GLY A 4 -2.03 -19.89 -12.33
C GLY A 4 -1.97 -18.42 -12.71
N LYS A 5 -2.90 -17.62 -12.19
CA LYS A 5 -2.95 -16.20 -12.50
C LYS A 5 -1.73 -15.54 -11.88
N LYS A 6 -0.73 -15.18 -12.71
CA LYS A 6 0.42 -14.39 -12.26
C LYS A 6 -0.05 -13.08 -11.65
N ILE A 7 0.60 -12.68 -10.57
CA ILE A 7 0.31 -11.44 -9.86
C ILE A 7 1.18 -10.30 -10.41
N THR A 8 2.35 -10.63 -10.93
CA THR A 8 3.29 -9.67 -11.52
C THR A 8 3.22 -9.66 -13.04
N ASP A 9 3.24 -8.46 -13.63
CA ASP A 9 3.38 -8.22 -15.07
C ASP A 9 4.55 -7.28 -15.32
N LEU A 10 5.70 -7.86 -15.68
CA LEU A 10 6.93 -7.11 -15.89
C LEU A 10 7.02 -6.48 -17.29
N SER A 11 5.93 -6.45 -18.07
CA SER A 11 5.96 -5.87 -19.43
C SER A 11 6.36 -4.39 -19.39
N TYR A 12 5.80 -3.62 -18.44
CA TYR A 12 6.17 -2.23 -18.22
C TYR A 12 7.63 -2.07 -17.81
N LEU A 13 8.08 -2.90 -16.87
CA LEU A 13 9.46 -2.90 -16.39
C LEU A 13 10.45 -3.16 -17.53
N LYS A 14 10.15 -4.18 -18.35
CA LYS A 14 10.96 -4.56 -19.53
C LYS A 14 11.00 -3.47 -20.59
N GLU A 15 9.89 -2.78 -20.82
CA GLU A 15 9.84 -1.66 -21.76
C GLU A 15 10.71 -0.50 -21.27
N MET A 16 10.57 -0.12 -19.99
CA MET A 16 11.34 0.96 -19.38
C MET A 16 12.85 0.64 -19.30
N SER A 17 13.20 -0.63 -19.15
CA SER A 17 14.59 -1.10 -19.07
C SER A 17 15.21 -1.44 -20.44
N GLU A 18 14.52 -1.19 -21.55
CA GLU A 18 14.93 -1.60 -22.91
C GLU A 18 15.27 -3.10 -23.02
N ASN A 19 14.59 -3.95 -22.23
CA ASN A 19 14.85 -5.38 -22.06
C ASN A 19 16.25 -5.74 -21.53
N ASP A 20 16.95 -4.81 -20.88
CA ASP A 20 18.22 -5.12 -20.20
C ASP A 20 17.96 -5.95 -18.92
N ASN A 21 18.33 -7.23 -18.96
CA ASN A 21 18.18 -8.15 -17.83
C ASN A 21 18.90 -7.68 -16.55
N SER A 22 19.98 -6.91 -16.67
CA SER A 22 20.72 -6.38 -15.52
C SER A 22 19.89 -5.32 -14.79
N ILE A 23 19.28 -4.40 -15.53
CA ILE A 23 18.41 -3.35 -14.98
C ILE A 23 17.14 -3.98 -14.41
N ILE A 24 16.53 -4.94 -15.13
CA ILE A 24 15.34 -5.65 -14.64
C ILE A 24 15.66 -6.40 -13.34
N GLY A 25 16.78 -7.10 -13.28
CA GLY A 25 17.22 -7.82 -12.09
C GLY A 25 17.40 -6.88 -10.90
N GLU A 26 18.11 -5.76 -11.09
CA GLU A 26 18.33 -4.76 -10.03
C GLU A 26 17.01 -4.19 -9.50
N MET A 27 16.07 -3.83 -10.39
CA MET A 27 14.77 -3.30 -9.97
C MET A 27 13.93 -4.33 -9.22
N ILE A 28 13.98 -5.61 -9.64
CA ILE A 28 13.31 -6.69 -8.92
C ILE A 28 13.94 -6.91 -7.54
N ASP A 29 15.28 -6.92 -7.43
CA ASP A 29 15.98 -7.08 -6.16
C ASP A 29 15.63 -5.94 -5.18
N ILE A 30 15.67 -4.69 -5.63
CA ILE A 30 15.25 -3.53 -4.81
C ILE A 30 13.81 -3.71 -4.32
N PHE A 31 12.90 -4.15 -5.19
CA PHE A 31 11.51 -4.37 -4.79
C PHE A 31 11.37 -5.50 -3.76
N LEU A 32 12.11 -6.60 -3.93
CA LEU A 32 12.12 -7.71 -2.99
C LEU A 32 12.65 -7.29 -1.60
N GLU A 33 13.59 -6.34 -1.54
CA GLU A 33 14.06 -5.75 -0.29
C GLU A 33 13.01 -4.83 0.35
N GLN A 34 12.21 -4.13 -0.46
CA GLN A 34 11.14 -3.24 0.02
C GLN A 34 9.90 -3.97 0.54
N ILE A 35 9.57 -5.15 -0.01
CA ILE A 35 8.39 -5.93 0.42
C ILE A 35 8.31 -6.10 1.95
N PRO A 36 9.34 -6.64 2.64
CA PRO A 36 9.26 -6.84 4.09
C PRO A 36 9.12 -5.52 4.86
N GLU A 37 9.70 -4.42 4.36
CA GLU A 37 9.51 -3.10 4.96
C GLU A 37 8.03 -2.67 4.85
N PHE A 38 7.42 -2.81 3.67
CA PHE A 38 6.00 -2.48 3.49
C PHE A 38 5.08 -3.36 4.33
N GLU A 39 5.37 -4.66 4.44
CA GLU A 39 4.60 -5.59 5.26
C GLU A 39 4.64 -5.19 6.75
N ASP A 40 5.82 -4.88 7.28
CA ASP A 40 5.98 -4.44 8.68
C ASP A 40 5.32 -3.08 8.92
N GLU A 41 5.58 -2.10 8.07
CA GLU A 41 5.05 -0.73 8.19
C GLU A 41 3.51 -0.72 8.13
N ILE A 42 2.89 -1.46 7.20
CA ILE A 42 1.42 -1.57 7.09
C ILE A 42 0.85 -2.30 8.30
N SER A 43 1.41 -3.46 8.66
CA SER A 43 0.90 -4.26 9.77
C SER A 43 0.94 -3.48 11.08
N LYS A 44 2.10 -2.86 11.38
CA LYS A 44 2.29 -2.07 12.58
C LYS A 44 1.41 -0.83 12.62
N SER A 45 1.28 -0.12 11.50
CA SER A 45 0.42 1.07 11.44
C SER A 45 -1.05 0.71 11.63
N PHE A 46 -1.48 -0.43 11.09
CA PHE A 46 -2.82 -0.94 11.28
C PHE A 46 -3.07 -1.39 12.74
N GLU A 47 -2.17 -2.19 13.33
CA GLU A 47 -2.27 -2.64 14.72
C GLU A 47 -2.28 -1.49 15.73
N THR A 48 -1.50 -0.45 15.48
CA THR A 48 -1.42 0.75 16.33
C THR A 48 -2.50 1.79 16.00
N GLN A 49 -3.38 1.51 15.03
CA GLN A 49 -4.40 2.43 14.52
C GLN A 49 -3.82 3.79 14.10
N ASN A 50 -2.58 3.81 13.64
CA ASN A 50 -1.94 5.01 13.12
C ASN A 50 -2.36 5.24 11.67
N TRP A 51 -3.57 5.75 11.47
CA TRP A 51 -4.16 5.96 10.14
C TRP A 51 -3.37 6.93 9.26
N GLN A 52 -2.67 7.90 9.86
CA GLN A 52 -1.81 8.79 9.08
C GLN A 52 -0.63 8.02 8.47
N GLU A 53 -0.02 7.14 9.24
CA GLU A 53 1.11 6.33 8.77
C GLU A 53 0.64 5.26 7.80
N LEU A 54 -0.46 4.55 8.11
CA LEU A 54 -1.04 3.55 7.22
C LEU A 54 -1.32 4.10 5.82
N GLY A 55 -1.90 5.30 5.73
CA GLY A 55 -2.14 5.97 4.46
C GLY A 55 -0.87 6.40 3.73
N ALA A 56 0.16 6.84 4.47
CA ALA A 56 1.44 7.25 3.89
C ALA A 56 2.22 6.06 3.31
N VAL A 57 2.28 4.96 4.05
CA VAL A 57 2.92 3.71 3.62
C VAL A 57 2.17 3.13 2.42
N ALA A 58 0.84 3.12 2.45
CA ALA A 58 0.03 2.66 1.32
C ALA A 58 0.31 3.47 0.05
N HIS A 59 0.43 4.79 0.15
CA HIS A 59 0.79 5.66 -0.96
C HIS A 59 2.19 5.33 -1.54
N LYS A 60 3.18 5.14 -0.67
CA LYS A 60 4.56 4.77 -1.04
C LYS A 60 4.60 3.41 -1.74
N ALA A 61 3.98 2.39 -1.15
CA ALA A 61 3.93 1.04 -1.69
C ALA A 61 3.18 0.97 -3.02
N LYS A 62 2.15 1.81 -3.22
CA LYS A 62 1.29 1.79 -4.42
C LYS A 62 2.08 1.96 -5.71
N SER A 63 2.97 2.95 -5.76
CA SER A 63 3.80 3.16 -6.95
C SER A 63 4.74 1.98 -7.17
N SER A 64 5.33 1.46 -6.09
CA SER A 64 6.31 0.37 -6.15
C SER A 64 5.69 -0.92 -6.71
N VAL A 65 4.51 -1.32 -6.22
CA VAL A 65 3.83 -2.53 -6.71
C VAL A 65 3.32 -2.38 -8.14
N ARG A 66 2.86 -1.19 -8.54
CA ARG A 66 2.44 -0.93 -9.94
C ARG A 66 3.62 -0.98 -10.92
N THR A 67 4.82 -0.57 -10.51
CA THR A 67 6.03 -0.75 -11.34
C THR A 67 6.32 -2.22 -11.64
N MET A 68 5.96 -3.14 -10.73
CA MET A 68 6.06 -4.59 -10.91
C MET A 68 4.83 -5.20 -11.62
N GLY A 69 3.92 -4.36 -12.14
CA GLY A 69 2.69 -4.76 -12.82
C GLY A 69 1.61 -5.35 -11.91
N MET A 70 1.72 -5.14 -10.60
CA MET A 70 0.74 -5.65 -9.63
C MET A 70 -0.45 -4.69 -9.52
N GLU A 71 -1.18 -4.45 -10.61
CA GLU A 71 -2.25 -3.44 -10.69
C GLU A 71 -3.31 -3.61 -9.59
N LYS A 72 -3.71 -4.86 -9.33
CA LYS A 72 -4.66 -5.17 -8.26
C LYS A 72 -4.17 -4.77 -6.87
N SER A 73 -2.89 -5.00 -6.58
CA SER A 73 -2.29 -4.57 -5.32
C SER A 73 -2.18 -3.06 -5.26
N GLY A 74 -1.91 -2.41 -6.40
CA GLY A 74 -1.95 -0.95 -6.51
C GLY A 74 -3.33 -0.37 -6.19
N ASP A 75 -4.39 -0.99 -6.70
CA ASP A 75 -5.78 -0.59 -6.42
C ASP A 75 -6.14 -0.84 -4.95
N CYS A 76 -5.74 -2.00 -4.40
CA CYS A 76 -5.90 -2.32 -2.97
C CYS A 76 -5.23 -1.25 -2.09
N LEU A 77 -4.00 -0.85 -2.40
CA LEU A 77 -3.27 0.18 -1.66
C LEU A 77 -3.88 1.57 -1.84
N GLU A 78 -4.45 1.87 -3.00
CA GLU A 78 -5.18 3.12 -3.22
C GLU A 78 -6.45 3.19 -2.36
N GLN A 79 -7.20 2.10 -2.27
CA GLN A 79 -8.33 2.00 -1.35
C GLN A 79 -7.87 2.14 0.10
N LEU A 80 -6.79 1.45 0.49
CA LEU A 80 -6.23 1.53 1.83
C LEU A 80 -5.79 2.97 2.18
N GLU A 81 -5.15 3.67 1.24
CA GLU A 81 -4.77 5.08 1.38
C GLU A 81 -6.01 5.96 1.64
N HIS A 82 -7.06 5.80 0.83
CA HIS A 82 -8.29 6.59 0.95
C HIS A 82 -9.03 6.31 2.26
N LEU A 83 -9.20 5.04 2.60
CA LEU A 83 -9.88 4.63 3.84
C LEU A 83 -9.12 5.09 5.09
N SER A 84 -7.78 5.08 5.05
CA SER A 84 -6.96 5.59 6.14
C SER A 84 -7.17 7.09 6.36
N LYS A 85 -7.23 7.89 5.28
CA LYS A 85 -7.56 9.33 5.38
C LYS A 85 -8.96 9.56 5.92
N GLY A 86 -9.94 8.76 5.48
CA GLY A 86 -11.30 8.77 5.99
C GLY A 86 -11.37 8.48 7.49
N ASN A 87 -10.67 7.43 7.96
CA ASN A 87 -10.65 7.07 9.38
C ASN A 87 -9.96 8.15 10.23
N LEU A 88 -8.83 8.68 9.75
CA LEU A 88 -8.14 9.78 10.42
C LEU A 88 -9.04 11.02 10.59
N LYS A 89 -9.81 11.37 9.56
CA LYS A 89 -10.78 12.46 9.65
C LYS A 89 -11.84 12.17 10.72
N PHE A 90 -12.31 10.92 10.81
CA PHE A 90 -13.34 10.51 11.76
C PHE A 90 -12.88 10.70 13.19
N GLU A 91 -11.69 10.20 13.52
CA GLU A 91 -11.13 10.31 14.86
C GLU A 91 -10.91 11.76 15.26
N LEU A 92 -10.37 12.58 14.36
CA LEU A 92 -10.16 14.01 14.61
C LEU A 92 -11.49 14.76 14.76
N GLN A 93 -12.50 14.44 13.96
CA GLN A 93 -13.82 15.04 14.09
C GLN A 93 -14.45 14.69 15.46
N LEU A 94 -14.36 13.43 15.89
CA LEU A 94 -14.82 13.02 17.23
C LEU A 94 -14.07 13.74 18.36
N LYS A 95 -12.75 13.93 18.24
CA LYS A 95 -11.97 14.72 19.21
C LYS A 95 -12.53 16.14 19.31
N LYS A 96 -12.78 16.78 18.16
CA LYS A 96 -13.32 18.14 18.09
C LYS A 96 -14.72 18.24 18.70
N GLU A 97 -15.60 17.29 18.41
CA GLU A 97 -16.96 17.23 18.96
C GLU A 97 -16.97 17.02 20.49
N LYS A 98 -16.00 16.26 21.00
CA LYS A 98 -15.78 16.06 22.45
C LYS A 98 -15.09 17.25 23.13
N GLY A 99 -14.75 18.32 22.40
CA GLY A 99 -14.03 19.47 22.93
C GLY A 99 -12.59 19.16 23.36
N ILE A 100 -11.98 18.11 22.78
CA ILE A 100 -10.57 17.77 23.02
C ILE A 100 -9.70 18.72 22.21
N GLU A 101 -8.76 19.39 22.87
CA GLU A 101 -7.79 20.28 22.22
C GLU A 101 -6.88 19.49 21.27
N PHE A 102 -6.67 20.02 20.07
CA PHE A 102 -5.80 19.39 19.09
C PHE A 102 -4.35 19.65 19.44
N SER A 103 -3.53 18.59 19.39
CA SER A 103 -2.08 18.77 19.37
C SER A 103 -1.64 19.41 18.04
N PRO A 104 -0.40 19.96 17.95
CA PRO A 104 0.12 20.47 16.69
C PRO A 104 0.08 19.44 15.54
N GLN A 105 0.23 18.16 15.86
CA GLN A 105 0.12 17.08 14.89
C GLN A 105 -1.34 16.84 14.47
N ASP A 106 -2.30 16.92 15.40
CA ASP A 106 -3.73 16.81 15.07
C ASP A 106 -4.17 17.95 14.15
N GLU A 107 -3.68 19.18 14.34
CA GLU A 107 -3.98 20.31 13.47
C GLU A 107 -3.45 20.11 12.04
N LYS A 108 -2.22 19.61 11.93
CA LYS A 108 -1.61 19.25 10.64
C LYS A 108 -2.44 18.15 9.96
N ASN A 109 -2.74 17.08 10.67
CA ASN A 109 -3.54 15.97 10.15
C ASN A 109 -4.93 16.44 9.72
N TRP A 110 -5.61 17.23 10.54
CA TRP A 110 -6.92 17.80 10.24
C TRP A 110 -6.89 18.66 8.97
N SER A 111 -5.85 19.49 8.81
CA SER A 111 -5.71 20.32 7.62
C SER A 111 -5.60 19.49 6.33
N ASN A 112 -5.00 18.30 6.41
CA ASN A 112 -4.85 17.38 5.29
C ASN A 112 -6.15 16.62 4.97
N VAL A 113 -6.93 16.25 5.99
CA VAL A 113 -8.09 15.35 5.79
C VAL A 113 -9.45 16.03 5.90
N LYS A 114 -9.56 17.28 6.36
CA LYS A 114 -10.86 17.95 6.60
C LYS A 114 -11.82 17.95 5.40
N ASN A 115 -11.30 17.91 4.18
CA ASN A 115 -12.06 17.92 2.94
C ASN A 115 -12.34 16.51 2.38
N GLU A 116 -11.78 15.46 2.97
CA GLU A 116 -11.98 14.08 2.52
C GLU A 116 -13.43 13.65 2.72
N THR A 117 -13.97 12.89 1.77
CA THR A 117 -15.29 12.28 1.91
C THR A 117 -15.22 11.10 2.86
N MET A 118 -16.25 10.90 3.68
CA MET A 118 -16.30 9.83 4.67
C MET A 118 -17.46 8.90 4.37
N ASN A 119 -17.17 7.60 4.40
CA ASN A 119 -18.19 6.56 4.35
C ASN A 119 -17.87 5.52 5.43
N ASP A 120 -18.65 5.56 6.51
CA ASP A 120 -18.43 4.71 7.68
C ASP A 120 -18.54 3.20 7.37
N ASN A 121 -19.27 2.83 6.31
CA ASN A 121 -19.39 1.43 5.89
C ASN A 121 -18.10 0.92 5.23
N GLU A 122 -17.33 1.81 4.59
CA GLU A 122 -16.11 1.43 3.88
C GLU A 122 -14.92 1.29 4.83
N LEU A 123 -14.92 1.98 5.98
CA LEU A 123 -13.86 1.86 7.00
C LEU A 123 -13.71 0.43 7.54
N LYS A 124 -14.79 -0.36 7.51
CA LYS A 124 -14.78 -1.79 7.90
C LYS A 124 -14.00 -2.68 6.93
N LEU A 125 -13.63 -2.16 5.76
CA LEU A 125 -12.88 -2.89 4.74
C LEU A 125 -11.37 -2.77 4.94
N ILE A 126 -10.88 -1.87 5.79
CA ILE A 126 -9.44 -1.70 6.03
C ILE A 126 -8.74 -3.03 6.38
N PRO A 127 -9.25 -3.87 7.31
CA PRO A 127 -8.61 -5.14 7.63
C PRO A 127 -8.53 -6.07 6.42
N VAL A 128 -9.57 -6.08 5.57
CA VAL A 128 -9.64 -6.92 4.37
C VAL A 128 -8.55 -6.50 3.37
N PHE A 129 -8.38 -5.20 3.14
CA PHE A 129 -7.33 -4.69 2.25
C PHE A 129 -5.93 -4.92 2.79
N VAL A 130 -5.73 -4.80 4.12
CA VAL A 130 -4.44 -5.13 4.75
C VAL A 130 -4.11 -6.60 4.55
N GLU A 131 -5.03 -7.52 4.90
CA GLU A 131 -4.83 -8.96 4.72
C GLU A 131 -4.61 -9.35 3.25
N GLU A 132 -5.38 -8.76 2.34
CA GLU A 132 -5.22 -8.98 0.90
C GLU A 132 -3.82 -8.55 0.44
N PHE A 133 -3.38 -7.35 0.81
CA PHE A 133 -2.06 -6.85 0.43
C PHE A 133 -0.92 -7.76 0.93
N LEU A 134 -0.93 -8.12 2.21
CA LEU A 134 0.09 -8.99 2.80
C LEU A 134 0.14 -10.36 2.12
N ALA A 135 -1.02 -10.93 1.77
CA ALA A 135 -1.07 -12.18 1.02
C ALA A 135 -0.47 -12.05 -0.39
N GLN A 136 -0.71 -10.92 -1.08
CA GLN A 136 -0.14 -10.66 -2.41
C GLN A 136 1.39 -10.48 -2.36
N CYS A 137 1.93 -9.85 -1.32
CA CYS A 137 3.37 -9.65 -1.14
C CYS A 137 4.14 -10.98 -1.15
N SER A 138 3.69 -11.96 -0.38
CA SER A 138 4.31 -13.30 -0.34
C SER A 138 4.31 -14.01 -1.69
N LEU A 139 3.21 -13.90 -2.44
CA LEU A 139 3.06 -14.50 -3.75
C LEU A 139 3.95 -13.78 -4.79
N ALA A 140 3.92 -12.45 -4.82
CA ALA A 140 4.75 -11.64 -5.70
C ALA A 140 6.25 -11.88 -5.44
N ALA A 141 6.66 -11.94 -4.17
CA ALA A 141 8.04 -12.24 -3.81
C ALA A 141 8.50 -13.61 -4.36
N THR A 142 7.60 -14.60 -4.37
CA THR A 142 7.89 -15.92 -4.93
C THR A 142 8.03 -15.85 -6.46
N GLU A 143 7.09 -15.23 -7.16
CA GLU A 143 7.12 -15.08 -8.63
C GLU A 143 8.36 -14.32 -9.12
N LEU A 144 8.73 -13.25 -8.41
CA LEU A 144 9.87 -12.41 -8.75
C LEU A 144 11.20 -13.13 -8.51
N LYS A 145 11.33 -13.89 -7.41
CA LYS A 145 12.51 -14.74 -7.16
C LYS A 145 12.65 -15.84 -8.20
N GLU A 146 11.56 -16.40 -8.71
CA GLU A 146 11.62 -17.34 -9.83
C GLU A 146 12.04 -16.66 -11.13
N THR A 147 11.57 -15.44 -11.37
CA THR A 147 11.95 -14.64 -12.53
C THR A 147 13.44 -14.31 -12.52
N LEU A 148 14.01 -13.90 -11.39
CA LEU A 148 15.45 -13.63 -11.24
C LEU A 148 16.34 -14.83 -11.61
N LYS A 149 15.87 -16.06 -11.38
CA LYS A 149 16.61 -17.28 -11.75
C LYS A 149 16.63 -17.54 -13.27
N GLN A 150 15.77 -16.85 -14.02
CA GLN A 150 15.58 -17.02 -15.47
C GLN A 150 16.18 -15.87 -16.29
N LEU A 151 16.60 -14.78 -15.65
CA LEU A 151 17.28 -13.63 -16.26
C LEU A 151 18.77 -13.92 -16.48
#